data_AF-A0A8J5QBN3-F1
#
_entry.id   AF-A0A8J5QBN3-F1
#
_cell.length_a   1.000
_cell.length_b   1.000
_cell.length_c   1.000
_cell.angle_alpha   90.00
_cell.angle_beta   90.00
_cell.angle_gamma   90.00
#
_symmetry.space_group_name_H-M   'P 1'
#
loop_
_entity.id
_entity.type
_entity.pdbx_description
1 polymer ?
#
loop_
_entity_poly.entity_id
_entity_poly.type
_entity_poly.pdbx_seq_one_letter_code
_entity_poly.pdbx_strand_id
1 'polypeptide(L)'
;MSDHEEAIGDNRLLVGDWELLGKAHTFLQPFASATLYAEGDDSSISQSLMLMDMLLHYEEQQKIYQSDEHSDERMVRAIDMGWFILSKYYRLTDEVPVYAAALLLDPRKRIAYIKQNWPKEWHEDTIASATAFWQKEFNYEQPSDHPSTPTSMPPPLAKKLNQLAILSKKLEVRTINASVRDDFTSFINIDATDIPPDCTPLEWWCQPQQRKHRDIGAGEDVFWGKKNMFMG
;
A
#
# COMPACT_ATOMS: atom_id res chain seq x y z
N MET A 1 0.51 28.33 43.41
CA MET A 1 0.73 27.14 42.57
C MET A 1 0.89 25.87 43.44
N SER A 2 0.12 25.70 44.52
CA SER A 2 0.36 24.63 45.52
C SER A 2 -0.84 23.71 45.78
N ASP A 3 -2.07 24.13 45.47
CA ASP A 3 -3.27 23.39 45.89
C ASP A 3 -3.57 22.13 45.06
N HIS A 4 -2.87 21.94 43.95
CA HIS A 4 -3.05 20.77 43.09
C HIS A 4 -2.10 19.62 43.42
N GLU A 5 -1.01 19.87 44.16
CA GLU A 5 -0.05 18.79 44.49
C GLU A 5 -0.56 17.85 45.59
N GLU A 6 -1.25 18.40 46.59
CA GLU A 6 -1.85 17.62 47.69
C GLU A 6 -3.04 16.78 47.21
N ALA A 7 -3.77 17.26 46.21
CA ALA A 7 -4.92 16.55 45.61
C ALA A 7 -4.51 15.35 44.74
N ILE A 8 -3.29 15.34 44.19
CA ILE A 8 -2.81 14.27 43.31
C ILE A 8 -2.27 13.09 44.12
N GLY A 9 -1.64 13.33 45.27
CA GLY A 9 -1.20 12.29 46.20
C GLY A 9 -0.45 11.14 45.52
N ASP A 10 -0.88 9.91 45.79
CA ASP A 10 -0.31 8.67 45.22
C ASP A 10 -0.55 8.48 43.71
N ASN A 11 -1.39 9.32 43.07
CA ASN A 11 -1.63 9.27 41.62
C ASN A 11 -0.57 10.05 40.81
N ARG A 12 0.48 10.55 41.48
CA ARG A 12 1.55 11.29 40.81
C ARG A 12 2.42 10.32 40.02
N LEU A 13 2.62 10.59 38.73
CA LEU A 13 3.57 9.87 37.90
C LEU A 13 4.97 9.95 38.51
N LEU A 14 5.57 8.79 38.74
CA LEU A 14 6.93 8.67 39.23
C LEU A 14 7.91 8.92 38.08
N VAL A 15 9.19 9.12 38.42
CA VAL A 15 10.26 9.33 37.41
C VAL A 15 10.27 8.19 36.38
N GLY A 16 10.12 6.94 36.84
CA GLY A 16 10.06 5.78 35.94
C GLY A 16 8.84 5.75 35.03
N ASP A 17 7.73 6.40 35.39
CA ASP A 17 6.55 6.47 34.52
C ASP A 17 6.75 7.51 33.41
N TRP A 18 7.42 8.62 33.72
CA TRP A 18 7.82 9.61 32.70
C TRP A 18 8.84 9.04 31.71
N GLU A 19 9.79 8.22 32.18
CA GLU A 19 10.72 7.50 31.31
C GLU A 19 9.99 6.51 30.40
N LEU A 20 9.04 5.75 30.93
CA LEU A 20 8.19 4.85 30.13
C LEU A 20 7.38 5.62 29.08
N LEU A 21 6.78 6.75 29.45
CA LEU A 21 6.04 7.61 28.51
C LEU A 21 6.95 8.13 27.39
N GLY A 22 8.18 8.52 27.69
CA GLY A 22 9.16 8.93 26.69
C GLY A 22 9.54 7.81 25.71
N LYS A 23 9.73 6.59 26.22
CA LYS A 23 9.96 5.38 25.41
C LYS A 23 8.74 5.08 24.53
N ALA A 24 7.54 5.09 25.10
CA ALA A 24 6.28 4.85 24.38
C ALA A 24 6.04 5.90 23.28
N HIS A 25 6.27 7.18 23.57
CA HIS A 25 6.16 8.25 22.57
C HIS A 25 7.12 8.03 21.39
N THR A 26 8.36 7.64 21.69
CA THR A 26 9.36 7.36 20.65
C THR A 26 8.96 6.15 19.80
N PHE A 27 8.48 5.08 20.45
CA PHE A 27 8.01 3.86 19.79
C PHE A 27 6.77 4.09 18.92
N LEU A 28 5.82 4.90 19.37
CA LEU A 28 4.57 5.17 18.65
C LEU A 28 4.73 6.17 17.51
N GLN A 29 5.90 6.80 17.36
CA GLN A 29 6.16 7.78 16.31
C GLN A 29 5.84 7.24 14.89
N PRO A 30 6.28 6.04 14.48
CA PRO A 30 5.94 5.50 13.16
C PRO A 30 4.45 5.22 12.99
N PHE A 31 3.76 4.80 14.06
CA PHE A 31 2.31 4.57 14.04
C PHE A 31 1.53 5.87 13.83
N ALA A 32 1.96 6.96 14.48
CA ALA A 32 1.39 8.28 14.25
C ALA A 32 1.60 8.73 12.80
N SER A 33 2.81 8.52 12.24
CA SER A 33 3.08 8.82 10.83
C SER A 33 2.26 7.96 9.87
N ALA A 34 2.08 6.68 10.16
CA ALA A 34 1.30 5.76 9.34
C ALA A 34 -0.17 6.17 9.33
N THR A 35 -0.71 6.54 10.49
CA THR A 35 -2.08 7.04 10.64
C THR A 35 -2.26 8.33 9.85
N LEU A 36 -1.34 9.28 9.97
CA LEU A 36 -1.35 10.54 9.20
C LEU A 36 -1.19 10.34 7.69
N TYR A 37 -0.66 9.19 7.25
CA TYR A 37 -0.55 8.85 5.84
C TYR A 37 -1.82 8.13 5.34
N ALA A 38 -2.50 7.39 6.21
CA ALA A 38 -3.74 6.69 5.92
C ALA A 38 -4.99 7.55 6.12
N GLU A 39 -4.89 8.75 6.69
CA GLU A 39 -6.01 9.67 6.89
C GLU A 39 -6.12 10.70 5.77
N GLY A 40 -7.35 11.16 5.51
CA GLY A 40 -7.67 12.20 4.53
C GLY A 40 -8.04 11.66 3.15
N ASP A 41 -8.31 12.60 2.24
CA ASP A 41 -8.87 12.33 0.91
C ASP A 41 -7.85 11.66 -0.05
N ASP A 42 -6.56 11.68 0.28
CA ASP A 42 -5.48 11.05 -0.50
C ASP A 42 -5.22 9.58 -0.10
N SER A 43 -5.92 9.08 0.92
CA SER A 43 -5.75 7.71 1.39
C SER A 43 -6.27 6.71 0.37
N SER A 44 -5.46 5.70 0.03
CA SER A 44 -5.86 4.66 -0.91
C SER A 44 -5.63 3.27 -0.33
N ILE A 45 -6.54 2.35 -0.66
CA ILE A 45 -6.47 0.95 -0.21
C ILE A 45 -5.18 0.24 -0.68
N SER A 46 -4.57 0.69 -1.77
CA SER A 46 -3.26 0.20 -2.25
C SER A 46 -2.08 0.55 -1.33
N GLN A 47 -2.27 1.48 -0.39
CA GLN A 47 -1.28 1.85 0.61
C GLN A 47 -1.45 1.07 1.92
N SER A 48 -2.62 0.46 2.18
CA SER A 48 -2.92 -0.19 3.47
C SER A 48 -1.96 -1.34 3.77
N LEU A 49 -1.76 -2.28 2.84
CA LEU A 49 -0.82 -3.40 3.01
C LEU A 49 0.61 -2.91 3.19
N MET A 50 1.02 -1.91 2.40
CA MET A 50 2.34 -1.32 2.49
C MET A 50 2.62 -0.68 3.86
N LEU A 51 1.63 0.01 4.44
CA LEU A 51 1.74 0.58 5.79
C LEU A 51 1.80 -0.51 6.86
N MET A 52 1.01 -1.57 6.73
CA MET A 52 1.09 -2.71 7.64
C MET A 52 2.45 -3.41 7.55
N ASP A 53 2.99 -3.61 6.34
CA ASP A 53 4.34 -4.17 6.13
C ASP A 53 5.43 -3.29 6.79
N MET A 54 5.32 -1.96 6.68
CA MET A 54 6.24 -1.04 7.36
C MET A 54 6.18 -1.18 8.88
N LEU A 55 4.97 -1.22 9.45
CA LEU A 55 4.78 -1.31 10.90
C LEU A 55 5.22 -2.68 11.44
N LEU A 56 4.93 -3.76 10.74
CA LEU A 56 5.44 -5.09 11.09
C LEU A 56 6.97 -5.10 11.06
N HIS A 57 7.59 -4.58 10.00
CA HIS A 57 9.05 -4.52 9.94
C HIS A 57 9.66 -3.67 11.06
N TYR A 58 8.98 -2.59 11.46
CA TYR A 58 9.39 -1.78 12.60
C TYR A 58 9.35 -2.57 13.92
N GLU A 59 8.24 -3.25 14.21
CA GLU A 59 8.10 -4.05 15.42
C GLU A 59 9.10 -5.22 15.47
N GLU A 60 9.43 -5.84 14.33
CA GLU A 60 10.48 -6.86 14.26
C GLU A 60 11.85 -6.33 14.66
N GLN A 61 12.21 -5.11 14.24
CA GLN A 61 13.46 -4.46 14.65
C GLN A 61 13.49 -4.17 16.16
N GLN A 62 12.33 -3.95 16.77
CA GLN A 62 12.21 -3.72 18.21
C GLN A 62 12.33 -5.01 19.05
N LYS A 63 12.37 -6.21 18.43
CA LYS A 63 12.76 -7.44 19.14
C LYS A 63 14.19 -7.36 19.69
N ILE A 64 15.05 -6.55 19.08
CA ILE A 64 16.40 -6.25 19.61
C ILE A 64 16.29 -5.50 20.94
N TYR A 65 15.35 -4.55 21.06
CA TYR A 65 15.05 -3.86 22.31
C TYR A 65 14.50 -4.81 23.38
N GLN A 66 13.67 -5.78 23.00
CA GLN A 66 13.15 -6.81 23.92
C GLN A 66 14.24 -7.77 24.43
N SER A 67 15.37 -7.87 23.73
CA SER A 67 16.50 -8.73 24.10
C SER A 67 17.51 -8.05 25.02
N ASP A 68 17.32 -6.77 25.32
CA ASP A 68 18.16 -6.01 26.26
C ASP A 68 17.79 -6.38 27.72
N GLU A 69 18.81 -6.70 28.52
CA GLU A 69 18.70 -7.07 29.94
C GLU A 69 18.08 -5.93 30.79
N HIS A 70 18.13 -4.69 30.30
CA HIS A 70 17.57 -3.51 30.98
C HIS A 70 16.25 -3.01 30.37
N SER A 71 15.58 -3.84 29.55
CA SER A 71 14.29 -3.48 28.95
C SER A 71 13.18 -3.40 30.01
N ASP A 72 12.27 -2.42 29.87
CA ASP A 72 11.12 -2.29 30.78
C ASP A 72 10.06 -3.34 30.38
N GLU A 73 9.76 -4.28 31.28
CA GLU A 73 8.79 -5.37 31.05
C GLU A 73 7.41 -4.85 30.60
N ARG A 74 6.99 -3.68 31.10
CA ARG A 74 5.70 -3.07 30.73
C ARG A 74 5.71 -2.68 29.25
N MET A 75 6.83 -2.14 28.78
CA MET A 75 7.03 -1.77 27.39
C MET A 75 7.10 -3.01 26.49
N VAL A 76 7.87 -4.03 26.90
CA VAL A 76 7.97 -5.30 26.15
C VAL A 76 6.59 -5.92 25.94
N ARG A 77 5.79 -6.03 26.99
CA ARG A 77 4.42 -6.57 26.92
C ARG A 77 3.49 -5.72 26.04
N ALA A 78 3.65 -4.40 26.03
CA ALA A 78 2.88 -3.52 25.16
C ALA A 78 3.24 -3.72 23.68
N ILE A 79 4.54 -3.87 23.37
CA ILE A 79 5.03 -4.17 22.02
C ILE A 79 4.51 -5.54 21.55
N ASP A 80 4.56 -6.56 22.39
CA ASP A 80 4.06 -7.90 22.05
C ASP A 80 2.55 -7.88 21.73
N MET A 81 1.79 -7.08 22.49
CA MET A 81 0.36 -6.90 22.24
C MET A 81 0.12 -6.14 20.93
N GLY A 82 0.91 -5.10 20.64
CA GLY A 82 0.88 -4.37 19.36
C GLY A 82 1.09 -5.31 18.17
N TRP A 83 2.16 -6.10 18.22
CA TRP A 83 2.49 -7.11 17.23
C TRP A 83 1.37 -8.14 17.03
N PHE A 84 0.82 -8.65 18.13
CA PHE A 84 -0.28 -9.62 18.07
C PHE A 84 -1.50 -9.05 17.36
N ILE A 85 -1.88 -7.80 17.67
CA ILE A 85 -3.04 -7.14 17.05
C ILE A 85 -2.75 -6.84 15.58
N LEU A 86 -1.58 -6.29 15.26
CA LEU A 86 -1.21 -5.96 13.89
C LEU A 86 -1.16 -7.21 13.01
N SER A 87 -0.55 -8.29 13.51
CA SER A 87 -0.50 -9.59 12.83
C SER A 87 -1.90 -10.17 12.60
N LYS A 88 -2.82 -10.01 13.56
CA LYS A 88 -4.21 -10.46 13.41
C LYS A 88 -4.88 -9.75 12.23
N TYR A 89 -4.81 -8.43 12.18
CA TYR A 89 -5.45 -7.67 11.10
C TYR A 89 -4.77 -7.88 9.75
N TYR A 90 -3.45 -8.05 9.74
CA TYR A 90 -2.71 -8.42 8.53
C TYR A 90 -3.22 -9.73 7.93
N ARG A 91 -3.37 -10.78 8.74
CA ARG A 91 -3.91 -12.07 8.28
C ARG A 91 -5.34 -12.00 7.76
N LEU A 92 -6.18 -11.10 8.31
CA LEU A 92 -7.53 -10.89 7.80
C LEU A 92 -7.54 -10.26 6.40
N THR A 93 -6.44 -9.61 5.97
CA THR A 93 -6.35 -9.08 4.60
C THR A 93 -6.26 -10.18 3.55
N ASP A 94 -5.74 -11.37 3.92
CA ASP A 94 -5.69 -12.54 3.02
C ASP A 94 -7.10 -13.03 2.63
N GLU A 95 -8.08 -12.83 3.52
CA GLU A 95 -9.48 -13.20 3.27
C GLU A 95 -10.18 -12.23 2.29
N VAL A 96 -9.60 -11.04 2.06
CA VAL A 96 -10.19 -9.97 1.25
C VAL A 96 -9.26 -9.64 0.07
N PRO A 97 -9.47 -10.27 -1.12
CA PRO A 97 -8.55 -10.16 -2.26
C PRO A 97 -8.39 -8.75 -2.82
N VAL A 98 -9.29 -7.83 -2.46
CA VAL A 98 -9.23 -6.41 -2.85
C VAL A 98 -7.92 -5.75 -2.40
N TYR A 99 -7.39 -6.09 -1.22
CA TYR A 99 -6.13 -5.52 -0.74
C TYR A 99 -4.95 -5.95 -1.63
N ALA A 100 -4.86 -7.25 -1.94
CA ALA A 100 -3.84 -7.79 -2.83
C ALA A 100 -3.97 -7.23 -4.26
N ALA A 101 -5.20 -7.16 -4.79
CA ALA A 101 -5.46 -6.61 -6.10
C ALA A 101 -5.08 -5.11 -6.19
N ALA A 102 -5.43 -4.31 -5.17
CA ALA A 102 -5.07 -2.90 -5.13
C ALA A 102 -3.55 -2.67 -5.06
N LEU A 103 -2.83 -3.52 -4.32
CA LEU A 103 -1.36 -3.50 -4.27
C LEU A 103 -0.75 -3.80 -5.65
N LEU A 104 -1.28 -4.80 -6.35
CA LEU A 104 -0.83 -5.21 -7.68
C LEU A 104 -1.15 -4.19 -8.79
N LEU A 105 -2.28 -3.48 -8.65
CA LEU A 105 -2.71 -2.42 -9.57
C LEU A 105 -1.96 -1.11 -9.38
N ASP A 106 -1.17 -0.96 -8.31
CA ASP A 106 -0.28 0.17 -8.12
C ASP A 106 0.94 0.04 -9.05
N PRO A 107 1.12 0.95 -10.04
CA PRO A 107 2.22 0.87 -11.00
C PRO A 107 3.60 0.93 -10.35
N ARG A 108 3.73 1.51 -9.15
CA ARG A 108 5.01 1.57 -8.42
C ARG A 108 5.40 0.25 -7.76
N LYS A 109 4.45 -0.67 -7.60
CA LYS A 109 4.62 -1.89 -6.79
C LYS A 109 4.56 -3.14 -7.64
N ARG A 110 3.39 -3.42 -8.24
CA ARG A 110 3.11 -4.62 -9.04
C ARG A 110 3.59 -5.92 -8.35
N ILE A 111 3.84 -6.99 -9.11
CA ILE A 111 4.39 -8.25 -8.56
C ILE A 111 5.77 -8.05 -7.93
N ALA A 112 6.55 -7.08 -8.42
CA ALA A 112 7.91 -6.85 -7.96
C ALA A 112 7.97 -6.51 -6.45
N TYR A 113 6.97 -5.80 -5.93
CA TYR A 113 6.83 -5.54 -4.49
C TYR A 113 6.68 -6.82 -3.68
N ILE A 114 5.74 -7.69 -4.08
CA ILE A 114 5.49 -8.97 -3.40
C ILE A 114 6.75 -9.84 -3.43
N LYS A 115 7.41 -9.93 -4.60
CA LYS A 115 8.63 -10.73 -4.75
C LYS A 115 9.80 -10.25 -3.89
N GLN A 116 9.89 -8.95 -3.65
CA GLN A 116 10.98 -8.34 -2.88
C GLN A 116 10.72 -8.37 -1.37
N ASN A 117 9.49 -8.11 -0.95
CA ASN A 117 9.18 -7.83 0.46
C ASN A 117 8.53 -9.01 1.19
N TRP A 118 7.93 -9.97 0.47
CA TRP A 118 7.16 -11.06 1.08
C TRP A 118 7.85 -12.43 0.94
N PRO A 119 7.56 -13.39 1.82
CA PRO A 119 8.01 -14.78 1.69
C PRO A 119 7.55 -15.42 0.39
N LYS A 120 8.41 -16.25 -0.22
CA LYS A 120 8.13 -16.91 -1.51
C LYS A 120 6.87 -17.77 -1.49
N GLU A 121 6.56 -18.35 -0.33
CA GLU A 121 5.38 -19.20 -0.11
C GLU A 121 4.07 -18.44 -0.33
N TRP A 122 4.05 -17.12 -0.13
CA TRP A 122 2.82 -16.32 -0.25
C TRP A 122 2.58 -15.79 -1.66
N HIS A 123 3.59 -15.87 -2.54
CA HIS A 123 3.55 -15.20 -3.84
C HIS A 123 2.44 -15.78 -4.73
N GLU A 124 2.42 -17.10 -4.90
CA GLU A 124 1.50 -17.76 -5.83
C GLU A 124 0.04 -17.61 -5.36
N ASP A 125 -0.24 -17.87 -4.09
CA ASP A 125 -1.58 -17.76 -3.51
C ASP A 125 -2.14 -16.34 -3.59
N THR A 126 -1.33 -15.33 -3.28
CA THR A 126 -1.74 -13.92 -3.35
C THR A 126 -2.08 -13.51 -4.78
N ILE A 127 -1.21 -13.86 -5.74
CA ILE A 127 -1.41 -13.50 -7.15
C ILE A 127 -2.62 -14.24 -7.71
N ALA A 128 -2.80 -15.52 -7.37
CA ALA A 128 -3.94 -16.31 -7.81
C ALA A 128 -5.26 -15.74 -7.26
N SER A 129 -5.31 -15.40 -5.97
CA SER A 129 -6.48 -14.81 -5.32
C SER A 129 -6.88 -13.48 -5.94
N ALA A 130 -5.92 -12.58 -6.16
CA ALA A 130 -6.15 -11.30 -6.83
C ALA A 130 -6.60 -11.47 -8.29
N THR A 131 -6.01 -12.41 -9.02
CA THR A 131 -6.37 -12.70 -10.41
C THR A 131 -7.79 -13.27 -10.52
N ALA A 132 -8.15 -14.21 -9.64
CA ALA A 132 -9.49 -14.79 -9.60
C ALA A 132 -10.55 -13.73 -9.25
N PHE A 133 -10.23 -12.84 -8.30
CA PHE A 133 -11.08 -11.68 -7.98
C PHE A 133 -11.26 -10.76 -9.19
N TRP A 134 -10.18 -10.42 -9.88
CA TRP A 134 -10.23 -9.61 -11.11
C TRP A 134 -11.13 -10.26 -12.17
N GLN A 135 -10.93 -11.55 -12.42
CA GLN A 135 -11.71 -12.31 -13.39
C GLN A 135 -13.21 -12.35 -13.03
N LYS A 136 -13.54 -12.49 -11.75
CA LYS A 136 -14.92 -12.57 -11.31
C LYS A 136 -15.66 -11.24 -11.41
N GLU A 137 -15.02 -10.15 -10.96
CA GLU A 137 -15.69 -8.85 -10.77
C GLU A 137 -15.53 -7.92 -11.99
N PHE A 138 -14.50 -8.11 -12.81
CA PHE A 138 -14.15 -7.16 -13.88
C PHE A 138 -14.01 -7.77 -15.28
N ASN A 139 -14.02 -9.11 -15.44
CA ASN A 139 -13.92 -9.77 -16.75
C ASN A 139 -15.27 -9.94 -17.46
N TYR A 140 -16.23 -9.05 -17.21
CA TYR A 140 -17.37 -8.87 -18.10
C TYR A 140 -16.95 -7.88 -19.18
N GLU A 141 -17.17 -8.22 -20.46
CA GLU A 141 -17.07 -7.28 -21.57
C GLU A 141 -17.88 -6.01 -21.22
N GLN A 142 -17.21 -4.92 -20.85
CA GLN A 142 -17.88 -3.65 -20.59
C GLN A 142 -18.44 -3.12 -21.91
N PRO A 143 -19.75 -2.82 -21.99
CA PRO A 143 -20.24 -1.89 -22.99
C PRO A 143 -19.59 -0.53 -22.75
N SER A 144 -19.17 0.09 -23.85
CA SER A 144 -18.49 1.37 -23.92
C SER A 144 -19.23 2.52 -23.20
N ASP A 145 -18.41 3.49 -22.78
CA ASP A 145 -18.75 4.89 -22.48
C ASP A 145 -19.36 5.24 -21.12
N HIS A 146 -18.48 5.60 -20.17
CA HIS A 146 -18.76 6.66 -19.22
C HIS A 146 -17.60 7.69 -19.17
N PRO A 147 -17.86 8.97 -19.46
CA PRO A 147 -16.87 10.03 -19.27
C PRO A 147 -16.77 10.36 -17.78
N SER A 148 -15.78 9.79 -17.10
CA SER A 148 -15.38 10.26 -15.77
C SER A 148 -14.40 11.42 -15.90
N THR A 149 -14.89 12.62 -15.62
CA THR A 149 -14.10 13.85 -15.47
C THR A 149 -13.26 13.74 -14.19
N PRO A 150 -11.92 13.84 -14.26
CA PRO A 150 -11.11 13.83 -13.05
C PRO A 150 -11.17 15.20 -12.36
N THR A 151 -11.50 15.21 -11.07
CA THR A 151 -11.26 16.35 -10.19
C THR A 151 -9.76 16.38 -9.87
N SER A 152 -9.08 17.45 -10.30
CA SER A 152 -7.67 17.71 -9.96
C SER A 152 -7.57 17.96 -8.46
N MET A 153 -6.77 17.16 -7.75
CA MET A 153 -6.42 17.43 -6.35
C MET A 153 -5.02 18.07 -6.26
N PRO A 154 -4.76 18.86 -5.21
CA PRO A 154 -3.46 19.51 -5.01
C PRO A 154 -2.40 18.49 -4.58
N PRO A 155 -1.10 18.78 -4.83
CA PRO A 155 -0.02 17.86 -4.54
C PRO A 155 0.15 17.61 -3.03
N PRO A 156 0.63 16.42 -2.61
CA PRO A 156 0.90 16.12 -1.22
C PRO A 156 1.99 17.04 -0.66
N LEU A 157 1.74 17.58 0.53
CA LEU A 157 2.76 18.30 1.30
C LEU A 157 3.93 17.35 1.60
N ALA A 158 5.14 17.73 1.16
CA ALA A 158 6.39 17.06 1.46
C ALA A 158 6.53 16.79 2.97
N LYS A 159 6.44 15.52 3.38
CA LYS A 159 6.50 15.11 4.80
C LYS A 159 7.96 14.86 5.22
N LYS A 160 8.33 15.49 6.33
CA LYS A 160 9.64 15.48 7.02
C LYS A 160 10.21 14.06 7.18
N LEU A 161 11.51 13.88 6.96
CA LEU A 161 12.24 12.62 7.22
C LEU A 161 11.92 12.12 8.65
N ASN A 162 11.31 10.94 8.74
CA ASN A 162 11.01 10.22 9.98
C ASN A 162 11.28 8.72 9.79
N GLN A 163 11.14 7.91 10.85
CA GLN A 163 11.40 6.46 10.78
C GLN A 163 10.56 5.76 9.72
N LEU A 164 9.32 6.20 9.51
CA LEU A 164 8.44 5.66 8.47
C LEU A 164 8.97 5.94 7.06
N ALA A 165 9.58 7.10 6.81
CA ALA A 165 10.23 7.39 5.53
C ALA A 165 11.43 6.47 5.26
N ILE A 166 12.17 6.07 6.30
CA ILE A 166 13.28 5.11 6.20
C ILE A 166 12.74 3.72 5.83
N LEU A 167 11.65 3.29 6.48
CA LEU A 167 10.98 2.03 6.21
C LEU A 167 10.38 1.99 4.80
N SER A 168 9.73 3.08 4.38
CA SER A 168 9.19 3.25 3.02
C SER A 168 10.28 3.05 1.99
N LYS A 169 11.42 3.72 2.14
CA LYS A 169 12.56 3.60 1.22
C LYS A 169 13.13 2.17 1.17
N LYS A 170 13.03 1.41 2.26
CA LYS A 170 13.48 0.01 2.30
C LYS A 170 12.56 -0.92 1.50
N LEU A 171 11.27 -0.60 1.44
CA LEU A 171 10.25 -1.37 0.74
C LEU A 171 10.05 -0.94 -0.73
N GLU A 172 10.69 0.15 -1.17
CA GLU A 172 10.65 0.62 -2.56
C GLU A 172 11.27 -0.39 -3.53
N VAL A 173 10.60 -0.57 -4.66
CA VAL A 173 10.98 -1.48 -5.73
C VAL A 173 11.86 -0.74 -6.76
N ARG A 174 12.86 -1.43 -7.32
CA ARG A 174 13.66 -0.88 -8.42
C ARG A 174 12.83 -0.74 -9.69
N THR A 175 12.92 0.43 -10.29
CA THR A 175 12.00 0.90 -11.35
C THR A 175 12.68 0.97 -12.71
N ILE A 176 12.04 0.49 -13.77
CA ILE A 176 12.50 0.64 -15.16
C ILE A 176 11.29 0.92 -16.07
N ASN A 177 11.46 1.82 -17.04
CA ASN A 177 10.40 2.21 -17.98
C ASN A 177 9.99 1.02 -18.88
N ALA A 178 8.70 0.69 -18.91
CA ALA A 178 8.17 -0.39 -19.74
C ALA A 178 6.82 -0.03 -20.40
N SER A 179 6.64 -0.59 -21.60
CA SER A 179 5.48 -0.44 -22.50
C SER A 179 4.40 -1.50 -22.21
N VAL A 180 3.11 -1.14 -22.31
CA VAL A 180 1.97 -1.90 -21.76
C VAL A 180 1.23 -2.73 -22.85
N ARG A 181 0.68 -3.88 -22.45
CA ARG A 181 -0.39 -4.61 -23.15
C ARG A 181 -1.56 -4.79 -22.17
N ASP A 182 -2.80 -4.73 -22.68
CA ASP A 182 -4.07 -4.64 -21.92
C ASP A 182 -4.56 -5.98 -21.35
N ASP A 183 -3.75 -6.62 -20.51
CA ASP A 183 -4.17 -7.79 -19.74
C ASP A 183 -3.66 -7.64 -18.30
N PHE A 184 -4.49 -7.99 -17.31
CA PHE A 184 -4.14 -7.88 -15.89
C PHE A 184 -2.85 -8.64 -15.59
N THR A 185 -2.73 -9.87 -16.11
CA THR A 185 -1.52 -10.70 -15.94
C THR A 185 -0.33 -10.05 -16.64
N SER A 186 -0.51 -9.46 -17.82
CA SER A 186 0.55 -8.70 -18.48
C SER A 186 0.96 -7.46 -17.68
N PHE A 187 0.03 -6.73 -17.09
CA PHE A 187 0.31 -5.50 -16.33
C PHE A 187 1.10 -5.78 -15.05
N ILE A 188 0.66 -6.76 -14.25
CA ILE A 188 1.27 -7.04 -12.94
C ILE A 188 2.69 -7.61 -13.06
N ASN A 189 3.03 -8.22 -14.20
CA ASN A 189 4.36 -8.78 -14.47
C ASN A 189 5.34 -7.76 -15.05
N ILE A 190 4.89 -6.57 -15.46
CA ILE A 190 5.77 -5.49 -15.91
C ILE A 190 6.56 -4.94 -14.70
N ASP A 191 7.81 -4.53 -14.95
CA ASP A 191 8.65 -3.86 -13.95
C ASP A 191 7.93 -2.64 -13.37
N ALA A 192 8.18 -2.31 -12.09
CA ALA A 192 7.58 -1.13 -11.47
C ALA A 192 7.88 0.14 -12.29
N THR A 193 6.92 1.08 -12.34
CA THR A 193 7.03 2.37 -13.03
C THR A 193 7.28 3.52 -12.06
N ASP A 194 8.18 4.42 -12.44
CA ASP A 194 8.54 5.57 -11.60
C ASP A 194 7.52 6.66 -11.86
N ILE A 195 6.67 6.91 -10.87
CA ILE A 195 5.62 7.92 -10.94
C ILE A 195 6.03 9.04 -9.96
N PRO A 196 5.97 10.32 -10.37
CA PRO A 196 6.34 11.45 -9.50
C PRO A 196 5.70 11.33 -8.12
N PRO A 197 6.42 11.62 -7.01
CA PRO A 197 5.95 11.37 -5.65
C PRO A 197 4.60 12.04 -5.35
N ASP A 198 4.31 13.15 -6.04
CA ASP A 198 3.09 13.95 -5.88
C ASP A 198 1.88 13.41 -6.67
N CYS A 199 2.06 12.34 -7.44
CA CYS A 199 1.02 11.73 -8.28
C CYS A 199 0.60 10.39 -7.67
N THR A 200 -0.70 10.24 -7.42
CA THR A 200 -1.31 9.01 -6.92
C THR A 200 -1.44 7.97 -8.04
N PRO A 201 -1.51 6.66 -7.71
CA PRO A 201 -1.77 5.62 -8.71
C PRO A 201 -3.04 5.89 -9.52
N LEU A 202 -4.08 6.43 -8.88
CA LEU A 202 -5.35 6.75 -9.54
C LEU A 202 -5.21 7.87 -10.58
N GLU A 203 -4.46 8.93 -10.24
CA GLU A 203 -4.17 10.03 -11.17
C GLU A 203 -3.35 9.55 -12.36
N TRP A 204 -2.38 8.66 -12.14
CA TRP A 204 -1.61 8.04 -13.21
C TRP A 204 -2.52 7.25 -14.17
N TRP A 205 -3.42 6.42 -13.64
CA TRP A 205 -4.41 5.68 -14.46
C TRP A 205 -5.33 6.61 -15.26
N CYS A 206 -5.61 7.80 -14.73
CA CYS A 206 -6.45 8.78 -15.39
C CYS A 206 -5.75 9.53 -16.54
N GLN A 207 -4.43 9.40 -16.72
CA GLN A 207 -3.69 10.14 -17.75
C GLN A 207 -4.09 9.71 -19.18
N PRO A 208 -4.20 10.65 -20.14
CA PRO A 208 -4.58 10.36 -21.53
C PRO A 208 -3.68 9.32 -22.21
N GLN A 209 -2.40 9.25 -21.84
CA GLN A 209 -1.41 8.30 -22.35
C GLN A 209 -1.78 6.86 -21.99
N GLN A 210 -2.33 6.65 -20.79
CA GLN A 210 -2.81 5.33 -20.36
C GLN A 210 -4.16 4.99 -20.99
N ARG A 211 -5.02 5.99 -21.21
CA ARG A 211 -6.33 5.82 -21.88
C ARG A 211 -6.19 5.44 -23.37
N LYS A 212 -5.25 6.04 -24.10
CA LYS A 212 -5.02 5.73 -25.52
C LYS A 212 -4.57 4.29 -25.76
N HIS A 213 -3.96 3.66 -24.76
CA HIS A 213 -3.52 2.26 -24.86
C HIS A 213 -4.68 1.26 -24.72
N ARG A 214 -5.84 1.72 -24.24
CA ARG A 214 -7.11 0.97 -24.15
C ARG A 214 -7.80 0.81 -25.51
N ASP A 215 -7.55 1.74 -26.43
CA ASP A 215 -8.19 1.76 -27.76
C ASP A 215 -7.43 0.94 -28.81
N ILE A 216 -6.18 0.53 -28.55
CA ILE A 216 -5.33 -0.15 -29.55
C ILE A 216 -5.68 -1.65 -29.68
N GLY A 217 -6.56 -2.19 -28.82
CA GLY A 217 -7.09 -3.56 -28.93
C GLY A 217 -8.34 -3.70 -29.83
N ALA A 218 -8.99 -2.60 -30.20
CA ALA A 218 -10.21 -2.60 -31.01
C ALA A 218 -9.93 -1.94 -32.37
N GLY A 219 -9.14 -2.60 -33.20
CA GLY A 219 -8.70 -2.00 -34.47
C GLY A 219 -8.03 -2.95 -35.44
N GLU A 220 -8.47 -4.21 -35.52
CA GLU A 220 -8.33 -4.97 -36.77
C GLU A 220 -9.73 -5.13 -37.36
N ASP A 221 -10.12 -4.13 -38.15
CA ASP A 221 -11.23 -4.22 -39.10
C ASP A 221 -10.95 -5.37 -40.07
N VAL A 222 -11.44 -6.57 -39.74
CA VAL A 222 -11.69 -7.63 -40.71
C VAL A 222 -12.90 -7.22 -41.54
N PHE A 223 -12.70 -6.27 -42.46
CA PHE A 223 -13.70 -5.94 -43.47
C PHE A 223 -13.34 -6.62 -44.79
N TRP A 224 -14.15 -7.64 -45.10
CA TRP A 224 -14.18 -8.41 -46.32
C TRP A 224 -14.29 -7.52 -47.57
N GLY A 225 -13.17 -7.26 -48.23
CA GLY A 225 -13.10 -6.65 -49.56
C GLY A 225 -13.03 -7.69 -50.68
N LYS A 226 -14.11 -8.43 -50.94
CA LYS A 226 -14.32 -9.09 -52.24
C LYS A 226 -15.75 -8.90 -52.73
N LYS A 227 -15.96 -7.84 -53.50
CA LYS A 227 -17.08 -7.73 -54.45
C LYS A 227 -16.55 -7.06 -55.72
N ASN A 228 -16.20 -7.90 -56.70
CA ASN A 228 -16.38 -7.66 -58.14
C ASN A 228 -15.73 -8.80 -58.92
N MET A 229 -16.52 -9.83 -59.23
CA MET A 229 -16.37 -10.54 -60.50
C MET A 229 -17.62 -11.40 -60.78
N PHE A 230 -18.26 -11.08 -61.91
CA PHE A 230 -19.27 -11.86 -62.65
C PHE A 230 -20.71 -11.90 -62.11
N MET A 231 -21.55 -11.01 -62.64
CA MET A 231 -22.88 -11.42 -63.11
C MET A 231 -22.69 -12.20 -64.41
N GLY A 232 -23.25 -13.41 -64.45
CA GLY A 232 -23.72 -14.09 -65.64
C GLY A 232 -25.24 -14.16 -65.59
#